data_AF-A0A6M0C7Y3-F1
#
_entry.id   AF-A0A6M0C7Y3-F1
#
_cell.length_a   1.000
_cell.length_b   1.000
_cell.length_c   1.000
_cell.angle_alpha   90.00
_cell.angle_beta   90.00
_cell.angle_gamma   90.00
#
_symmetry.space_group_name_H-M   'P 1'
#
loop_
_entity.id
_entity.type
_entity.pdbx_description
1 polymer ?
#
loop_
_entity_poly.entity_id
_entity_poly.type
_entity_poly.pdbx_seq_one_letter_code
_entity_poly.pdbx_strand_id
1 'polypeptide(L)' 'MKGKYHLTWRNKFLTNDAKSINDMIDSLEFAVEQLREMRDAGVVLDGGAEEDYAVLITDNPKIADRFGFWEVEEEDDF' A
#
# COMPACT_ATOMS: atom_id res chain seq x y z
N MET A 1 13.88 18.40 6.69
CA MET A 1 13.74 17.24 5.79
C MET A 1 12.42 17.34 5.04
N LYS A 2 12.27 16.69 3.88
CA LYS A 2 10.93 16.34 3.38
C LYS A 2 10.51 15.09 4.14
N GLY A 3 9.38 15.11 4.85
CA GLY A 3 8.87 13.95 5.58
C GLY A 3 8.60 12.78 4.64
N LYS A 4 8.70 11.55 5.17
CA LYS A 4 8.25 10.35 4.49
C LYS A 4 6.80 10.08 4.87
N TYR A 5 6.00 9.69 3.88
CA TYR A 5 4.61 9.29 4.08
C TYR A 5 4.52 7.78 3.98
N HIS A 6 3.81 7.14 4.91
CA HIS A 6 3.66 5.69 4.98
C HIS A 6 2.19 5.28 4.77
N LEU A 7 2.00 4.09 4.22
CA LEU A 7 0.72 3.40 4.12
C LEU A 7 0.93 1.91 4.42
N THR A 8 0.22 1.39 5.42
CA THR A 8 0.12 -0.05 5.64
C THR A 8 -0.88 -0.64 4.65
N TRP A 9 -0.39 -1.31 3.61
CA TRP A 9 -1.22 -2.04 2.66
C TRP A 9 -1.50 -3.45 3.19
N ARG A 10 -2.77 -3.84 3.28
CA ARG A 10 -3.19 -5.12 3.84
C ARG A 10 -3.63 -6.07 2.72
N ASN A 11 -2.90 -7.17 2.52
CA ASN A 11 -3.33 -8.25 1.63
C ASN A 11 -4.25 -9.27 2.32
N LYS A 12 -4.47 -9.12 3.62
CA LYS A 12 -5.46 -9.92 4.35
C LYS A 12 -6.85 -9.69 3.77
N PHE A 13 -7.62 -10.78 3.64
CA PHE A 13 -9.05 -10.75 3.30
C PHE A 13 -9.39 -10.29 1.87
N LEU A 14 -8.42 -10.20 0.95
CA LEU A 14 -8.67 -9.80 -0.44
C LEU A 14 -9.77 -10.65 -1.12
N THR A 15 -9.91 -11.92 -0.74
CA THR A 15 -10.87 -12.85 -1.32
C THR A 15 -11.93 -13.35 -0.32
N ASN A 16 -12.13 -12.68 0.81
CA ASN A 16 -12.99 -13.19 1.88
C ASN A 16 -14.45 -13.41 1.47
N ASP A 17 -14.96 -12.58 0.56
CA ASP A 17 -16.35 -12.61 0.10
C ASP A 17 -16.54 -13.39 -1.21
N ALA A 18 -15.46 -13.97 -1.75
CA ALA A 18 -15.50 -14.70 -3.01
C ALA A 18 -16.32 -15.99 -2.88
N LYS A 19 -17.26 -16.20 -3.81
CA LYS A 19 -18.12 -17.40 -3.87
C LYS A 19 -17.72 -18.35 -4.99
N SER A 20 -16.80 -17.93 -5.84
CA SER A 20 -16.29 -18.69 -6.98
C SER A 20 -14.80 -18.41 -7.21
N ILE A 21 -14.14 -19.24 -8.01
CA ILE A 21 -12.75 -19.00 -8.45
C ILE A 21 -12.65 -17.70 -9.25
N ASN A 22 -13.67 -17.37 -10.05
CA ASN A 22 -13.67 -16.12 -10.82
C ASN A 22 -13.73 -14.92 -9.89
N ASP A 23 -14.56 -14.94 -8.84
CA ASP A 23 -14.62 -13.86 -7.84
C ASP A 23 -13.25 -13.67 -7.15
N MET A 24 -12.54 -14.77 -6.87
CA MET A 24 -11.18 -14.70 -6.31
C MET A 24 -10.20 -14.04 -7.28
N ILE A 25 -10.26 -14.41 -8.56
CA ILE A 25 -9.41 -13.83 -9.61
C ILE A 25 -9.69 -12.33 -9.72
N ASP A 26 -10.96 -11.94 -9.84
CA ASP A 26 -11.38 -10.54 -9.99
C ASP A 26 -10.88 -9.68 -8.79
N SER A 27 -11.04 -10.18 -7.56
CA SER A 27 -10.52 -9.53 -6.35
C SER A 27 -8.99 -9.34 -6.38
N LEU A 28 -8.25 -10.35 -6.82
CA LEU A 28 -6.79 -10.30 -6.87
C LEU A 28 -6.30 -9.41 -8.02
N GLU A 29 -6.97 -9.43 -9.17
CA GLU A 29 -6.68 -8.54 -10.29
C GLU A 29 -6.91 -7.08 -9.91
N PHE A 30 -8.01 -6.77 -9.22
CA PHE A 30 -8.27 -5.43 -8.72
C PHE A 30 -7.17 -4.95 -7.75
N ALA A 31 -6.72 -5.82 -6.83
CA ALA A 31 -5.61 -5.50 -5.94
C ALA A 31 -4.29 -5.23 -6.70
N VAL A 32 -4.03 -6.02 -7.75
CA VAL A 32 -2.87 -5.82 -8.64
C VAL A 32 -2.96 -4.48 -9.38
N GLU A 33 -4.14 -4.08 -9.85
CA GLU A 33 -4.35 -2.79 -10.51
C GLU A 33 -4.03 -1.62 -9.57
N GLN A 34 -4.50 -1.66 -8.33
CA GLN A 34 -4.16 -0.64 -7.33
C GLN A 34 -2.65 -0.54 -7.08
N LEU A 35 -1.97 -1.67 -6.92
CA LEU A 35 -0.52 -1.69 -6.72
C LEU A 35 0.25 -1.17 -7.94
N ARG A 36 -0.24 -1.44 -9.17
CA ARG A 36 0.32 -0.86 -10.39
C ARG A 36 0.15 0.65 -10.42
N GLU A 37 -1.02 1.16 -10.06
CA GLU A 37 -1.30 2.60 -9.99
C GLU A 37 -0.38 3.31 -8.99
N MET A 38 -0.19 2.71 -7.81
CA MET A 38 0.74 3.22 -6.79
C MET A 38 2.19 3.21 -7.28
N ARG A 39 2.66 2.10 -7.86
CA ARG A 39 4.00 1.99 -8.45
C ARG A 39 4.22 3.05 -9.52
N ASP A 40 3.27 3.23 -10.43
CA ASP A 40 3.38 4.19 -11.54
C ASP A 40 3.35 5.64 -11.04
N ALA A 41 2.81 5.88 -9.84
CA ALA A 41 2.87 7.16 -9.13
C ALA A 41 4.18 7.37 -8.34
N GLY A 42 5.08 6.38 -8.29
CA GLY A 42 6.36 6.45 -7.58
C GLY A 42 6.30 5.98 -6.12
N VAL A 43 5.24 5.29 -5.70
CA VAL A 43 5.20 4.60 -4.41
C VAL A 43 6.14 3.40 -4.46
N VAL A 44 6.87 3.16 -3.36
CA VAL A 44 7.77 2.01 -3.22
C VAL A 44 7.41 1.18 -1.99
N LEU A 45 7.77 -0.10 -2.03
CA LEU A 45 7.71 -1.00 -0.87
C LEU A 45 8.91 -0.69 0.04
N ASP A 46 8.63 -0.49 1.32
CA ASP A 46 9.66 -0.33 2.35
C ASP A 46 9.95 -1.69 3.01
N GLY A 47 11.09 -2.27 2.66
CA GLY A 47 11.46 -3.62 3.09
C GLY A 47 10.69 -4.71 2.33
N GLY A 48 9.71 -5.32 3.00
CA GLY A 48 9.00 -6.52 2.54
C GLY A 48 7.54 -6.58 2.98
N ALA A 49 6.84 -7.64 2.58
CA ALA A 49 5.51 -7.96 3.08
C ALA A 49 5.61 -9.02 4.20
N GLU A 50 5.02 -8.74 5.35
CA GLU A 50 5.03 -9.59 6.54
C GLU A 50 3.61 -9.75 7.11
N GLU A 51 3.26 -10.97 7.53
CA GLU A 51 2.01 -11.28 8.26
C GLU A 51 0.71 -10.67 7.67
N ASP A 52 0.57 -10.67 6.34
CA ASP A 52 -0.55 -10.08 5.57
C ASP A 52 -0.56 -8.54 5.45
N TYR A 53 0.57 -7.89 5.70
CA TYR A 53 0.76 -6.46 5.54
C TYR A 53 2.04 -6.12 4.79
N ALA A 54 2.08 -4.92 4.21
CA ALA A 54 3.27 -4.32 3.64
C ALA A 54 3.30 -2.83 3.99
N VAL A 55 4.47 -2.27 4.27
CA VAL A 55 4.64 -0.82 4.42
C VAL A 55 5.02 -0.25 3.07
N LEU A 56 4.17 0.64 2.54
CA LEU A 56 4.43 1.38 1.33
C LEU A 56 4.80 2.82 1.70
N ILE A 57 5.74 3.43 0.95
CA ILE A 57 6.19 4.79 1.21
C ILE A 57 6.21 5.67 -0.03
N THR A 58 6.08 6.98 0.19
CA THR A 58 6.32 8.02 -0.82
C THR A 58 6.87 9.29 -0.14
N ASP A 59 7.68 10.06 -0.88
CA ASP A 59 8.17 11.39 -0.46
C ASP A 59 7.40 12.53 -1.14
N ASN A 60 6.39 12.19 -1.95
CA ASN A 60 5.58 13.13 -2.70
C ASN A 60 4.25 13.39 -1.97
N PRO A 61 4.04 14.59 -1.39
CA PRO A 61 2.84 14.88 -0.61
C PRO A 61 1.55 14.81 -1.44
N LYS A 62 1.62 15.04 -2.76
CA LYS A 62 0.45 14.90 -3.65
C LYS A 62 0.06 13.43 -3.86
N ILE A 63 1.03 12.54 -3.88
CA ILE A 63 0.78 11.10 -3.99
C ILE A 63 0.30 10.55 -2.65
N ALA A 64 0.87 11.05 -1.54
CA ALA A 64 0.42 10.74 -0.20
C ALA A 64 -1.06 11.09 0.00
N ASP A 65 -1.47 12.31 -0.35
CA ASP A 65 -2.86 12.75 -0.28
C ASP A 65 -3.78 11.91 -1.18
N ARG A 66 -3.37 11.63 -2.42
CA ARG A 66 -4.14 10.81 -3.38
C ARG A 66 -4.50 9.42 -2.84
N PHE A 67 -3.56 8.76 -2.18
CA PHE A 67 -3.71 7.37 -1.73
C PHE A 67 -3.95 7.23 -0.23
N GLY A 68 -4.08 8.33 0.51
CA GLY A 68 -4.35 8.32 1.95
C GLY A 68 -3.18 7.86 2.82
N PHE A 69 -1.95 8.16 2.42
CA PHE A 69 -0.77 7.92 3.26
C PHE A 69 -0.75 8.95 4.40
N TRP A 70 -0.17 8.55 5.54
CA TRP A 70 0.05 9.44 6.68
C TRP A 70 1.52 9.82 6.78
N GLU A 71 1.78 11.04 7.24
CA GLU A 71 3.14 11.49 7.52
C GLU A 71 3.70 10.73 8.72
N VAL A 72 4.96 10.33 8.64
CA VAL A 72 5.67 9.78 9.78
C VAL A 72 6.60 10.87 10.29
N GLU A 73 6.40 11.28 11.53
CA GLU A 73 7.42 12.05 12.24
C GLU A 73 8.63 11.13 12.40
N GLU A 74 9.80 11.55 11.94
CA GLU A 74 11.05 10.83 12.23
C GLU A 74 11.12 10.71 13.76
N GLU A 75 10.95 9.49 14.31
CA GLU A 75 11.30 9.25 15.71
C GLU A 75 12.80 9.54 15.83
N ASP A 76 13.13 10.68 16.43
CA ASP A 76 14.48 10.92 16.93
C ASP A 76 14.74 9.82 17.97
N ASP A 77 15.45 8.76 17.57
CA ASP A 77 15.97 7.73 18.47
C ASP A 77 16.73 8.43 19.63
N PHE A 78 16.10 8.50 20.81
CA PHE A 78 16.69 9.03 22.05
C PHE A 78 17.60 8.03 22.75
#